data_AF-A0A952WMT2-F1
#
_entry.id   AF-A0A952WMT2-F1
#
_cell.length_a   1.000
_cell.length_b   1.000
_cell.length_c   1.000
_cell.angle_alpha   90.00
_cell.angle_beta   90.00
_cell.angle_gamma   90.00
#
_symmetry.space_group_name_H-M   'P 1'
#
loop_
_entity.id
_entity.type
_entity.pdbx_description
1 polymer ?
#
loop_
_entity_poly.entity_id
_entity_poly.type
_entity_poly.pdbx_seq_one_letter_code
_entity_poly.pdbx_strand_id
1 'polypeptide(L)'
;MAKGQHFSAYQQGIIKRFYEHADSRTLTALQELVSEIAVSETDSARERHWKRAAEYLAKAGATPARAQAIINARDVKGLATLVGELLAGGGKTRPRGE
;
A
#
# COMPACT_ATOMS: atom_id res chain seq x y z
N MET A 1 -3.41 2.46 38.94
CA MET A 1 -2.94 1.15 38.44
C MET A 1 -4.01 0.57 37.53
N ALA A 2 -3.85 0.69 36.20
CA ALA A 2 -4.85 0.23 35.24
C ALA A 2 -4.59 -1.24 34.87
N LYS A 3 -5.62 -2.07 35.03
CA LYS A 3 -5.64 -3.53 34.82
C LYS A 3 -5.00 -3.92 33.49
N GLY A 4 -3.92 -4.71 33.56
CA GLY A 4 -3.25 -5.30 32.41
C GLY A 4 -4.18 -6.22 31.64
N GLN A 5 -4.64 -5.78 30.47
CA GLN A 5 -5.33 -6.65 29.53
C GLN A 5 -4.30 -7.62 28.95
N HIS A 6 -4.35 -8.87 29.41
CA HIS A 6 -3.52 -9.96 28.90
C HIS A 6 -4.11 -10.40 27.55
N PHE A 7 -3.76 -9.70 26.48
CA PHE A 7 -4.15 -10.08 25.14
C PHE A 7 -3.49 -11.41 24.79
N SER A 8 -4.27 -12.39 24.33
CA SER A 8 -3.79 -13.66 23.78
C SER A 8 -2.77 -13.42 22.66
N ALA A 9 -1.81 -14.33 22.44
CA ALA A 9 -0.81 -14.21 21.36
C ALA A 9 -1.45 -13.94 19.98
N TYR A 10 -2.67 -14.44 19.76
CA TYR A 10 -3.48 -14.13 18.58
C TYR A 10 -3.95 -12.67 18.55
N GLN A 11 -4.45 -12.16 19.67
CA GLN A 11 -4.91 -10.76 19.82
C GLN A 11 -3.73 -9.78 19.71
N GLN A 12 -2.57 -10.13 20.30
CA GLN A 12 -1.34 -9.37 20.12
C GLN A 12 -0.91 -9.33 18.65
N GLY A 13 -1.06 -10.43 17.90
CA GLY A 13 -0.76 -10.48 16.47
C GLY A 13 -1.70 -9.65 15.60
N ILE A 14 -2.95 -9.47 16.00
CA ILE A 14 -3.91 -8.57 15.33
C ILE A 14 -3.60 -7.11 15.68
N ILE A 15 -3.36 -6.81 16.96
CA ILE A 15 -2.99 -5.47 17.43
C ILE A 15 -1.67 -5.02 16.80
N LYS A 16 -0.66 -5.91 16.75
CA LYS A 16 0.62 -5.66 16.11
C LYS A 16 0.47 -5.43 14.61
N ARG A 17 -0.37 -6.20 13.91
CA ARG A 17 -0.72 -5.92 12.51
C ARG A 17 -1.43 -4.59 12.34
N PHE A 18 -2.42 -4.29 13.19
CA PHE A 18 -3.18 -3.03 13.16
C PHE A 18 -2.29 -1.79 13.39
N TYR A 19 -1.23 -1.88 14.20
CA TYR A 19 -0.22 -0.83 14.38
C TYR A 19 0.99 -0.92 13.40
N GLU A 20 1.31 -2.10 12.84
CA GLU A 20 2.21 -2.26 11.68
C GLU A 20 1.59 -1.66 10.42
N HIS A 21 0.25 -1.58 10.36
CA HIS A 21 -0.52 -0.82 9.38
C HIS A 21 -0.70 0.65 9.79
N ALA A 22 0.38 1.28 10.27
CA ALA A 22 0.43 2.71 10.57
C ALA A 22 0.03 3.62 9.39
N ASP A 23 -0.15 3.05 8.19
CA ASP A 23 -0.54 3.78 6.99
C ASP A 23 -1.79 3.22 6.30
N SER A 24 -2.78 2.76 7.07
CA SER A 24 -4.14 2.48 6.56
C SER A 24 -4.67 3.64 5.69
N ARG A 25 -4.37 4.88 6.08
CA ARG A 25 -4.68 6.09 5.29
C ARG A 25 -3.93 6.15 3.95
N THR A 26 -2.65 5.79 3.90
CA THR A 26 -1.89 5.74 2.65
C THR A 26 -2.42 4.63 1.74
N LEU A 27 -2.77 3.46 2.27
CA LEU A 27 -3.36 2.40 1.46
C LEU A 27 -4.73 2.80 0.90
N THR A 28 -5.58 3.44 1.70
CA THR A 28 -6.84 4.03 1.21
C THR A 28 -6.59 5.08 0.13
N ALA A 29 -5.65 6.01 0.34
CA ALA A 29 -5.29 7.02 -0.64
C ALA A 29 -4.76 6.42 -1.95
N LEU A 30 -4.01 5.31 -1.88
CA LEU A 30 -3.55 4.58 -3.06
C LEU A 30 -4.71 3.95 -3.83
N GLN A 31 -5.73 3.41 -3.16
CA GLN A 31 -6.94 2.89 -3.82
C GLN A 31 -7.74 4.00 -4.51
N GLU A 32 -7.85 5.16 -3.86
CA GLU A 32 -8.47 6.35 -4.45
C GLU A 32 -7.69 6.80 -5.69
N LEU A 33 -6.36 6.89 -5.61
CA LEU A 33 -5.50 7.29 -6.72
C LEU A 33 -5.58 6.34 -7.92
N VAL A 34 -5.72 5.03 -7.72
CA VAL A 34 -5.95 4.07 -8.82
C VAL A 34 -7.22 4.44 -9.59
N SER A 35 -8.29 4.77 -8.86
CA SER A 35 -9.57 5.15 -9.45
C SER A 35 -9.47 6.51 -10.14
N GLU A 36 -8.87 7.51 -9.48
CA GLU A 36 -8.65 8.84 -10.03
C GLU A 36 -7.82 8.80 -11.32
N ILE A 37 -6.75 8.01 -11.36
CA ILE A 37 -5.94 7.83 -12.58
C ILE A 37 -6.76 7.18 -13.69
N ALA A 38 -7.59 6.18 -13.37
CA ALA A 38 -8.40 5.49 -14.37
C ALA A 38 -9.43 6.43 -15.03
N VAL A 39 -10.05 7.33 -14.27
CA VAL A 39 -11.11 8.24 -14.76
C VAL A 39 -10.61 9.62 -15.16
N SER A 40 -9.34 9.97 -14.92
CA SER A 40 -8.80 11.30 -15.23
C SER A 40 -8.92 11.64 -16.72
N GLU A 41 -9.60 12.73 -17.06
CA GLU A 41 -9.80 13.14 -18.46
C GLU A 41 -8.65 14.00 -19.01
N THR A 42 -7.87 14.64 -18.13
CA THR A 42 -6.75 15.52 -18.52
C THR A 42 -5.40 14.93 -18.16
N ASP A 43 -4.42 15.12 -19.05
CA ASP A 43 -3.06 14.60 -18.87
C ASP A 43 -2.38 15.23 -17.64
N SER A 44 -2.59 16.53 -17.40
CA SER A 44 -2.05 17.22 -16.22
C SER A 44 -2.60 16.70 -14.90
N ALA A 45 -3.90 16.37 -14.83
CA ALA A 45 -4.48 15.77 -13.62
C ALA A 45 -3.92 14.36 -13.41
N ARG A 46 -3.84 13.57 -14.49
CA ARG A 46 -3.28 12.22 -14.48
C ARG A 46 -1.84 12.22 -13.99
N GLU A 47 -1.00 13.14 -14.46
CA GLU A 47 0.38 13.28 -14.01
C GLU A 47 0.48 13.58 -12.50
N ARG A 48 -0.38 14.48 -12.00
CA ARG A 48 -0.45 14.81 -10.58
C ARG A 48 -0.83 13.61 -9.73
N HIS A 49 -1.80 12.80 -10.18
CA HIS A 49 -2.19 11.58 -9.49
C HIS A 49 -1.07 10.54 -9.48
N TRP A 50 -0.36 10.37 -10.60
CA TRP A 50 0.80 9.48 -10.64
C TRP A 50 1.95 9.91 -9.73
N LYS A 51 2.25 11.21 -9.65
CA LYS A 51 3.26 11.75 -8.73
C LYS A 51 2.88 11.41 -7.27
N ARG A 52 1.64 11.65 -6.89
CA ARG A 52 1.12 11.27 -5.57
C ARG A 52 1.19 9.76 -5.34
N ALA A 53 0.84 8.95 -6.32
CA ALA A 53 0.90 7.49 -6.21
C ALA A 53 2.32 7.01 -5.90
N ALA A 54 3.34 7.60 -6.53
CA ALA A 54 4.74 7.28 -6.23
C ALA A 54 5.11 7.62 -4.76
N GLU A 55 4.70 8.78 -4.26
CA GLU A 55 4.95 9.19 -2.86
C GLU A 55 4.29 8.24 -1.86
N TYR A 56 3.03 7.86 -2.11
CA TYR A 56 2.32 6.94 -1.23
C TYR A 56 2.81 5.50 -1.33
N LEU A 57 3.23 5.02 -2.51
CA LEU A 57 3.86 3.70 -2.64
C LEU A 57 5.16 3.61 -1.83
N ALA A 58 5.97 4.68 -1.80
CA ALA A 58 7.18 4.74 -0.99
C ALA A 58 6.86 4.67 0.51
N LYS A 59 5.80 5.36 0.96
CA LYS A 59 5.33 5.32 2.36
C LYS A 59 4.73 3.95 2.74
N ALA A 60 4.04 3.31 1.80
CA ALA A 60 3.46 1.98 1.97
C ALA A 60 4.51 0.84 2.00
N GLY A 61 5.79 1.15 1.80
CA GLY A 61 6.86 0.16 1.78
C GLY A 61 6.89 -0.70 0.50
N ALA A 62 6.34 -0.20 -0.60
CA ALA A 62 6.42 -0.89 -1.89
C ALA A 62 7.87 -1.03 -2.35
N THR A 63 8.19 -2.14 -3.04
CA THR A 63 9.53 -2.33 -3.63
C THR A 63 9.82 -1.22 -4.65
N PRO A 64 10.89 -0.41 -4.46
CA PRO A 64 11.13 0.78 -5.28
C PRO A 64 11.26 0.49 -6.77
N ALA A 65 11.96 -0.60 -7.13
CA ALA A 65 12.13 -1.02 -8.53
C ALA A 65 10.80 -1.33 -9.22
N ARG A 66 9.88 -2.02 -8.52
CA ARG A 66 8.57 -2.39 -9.04
C ARG A 66 7.65 -1.17 -9.14
N ALA A 67 7.64 -0.33 -8.11
CA ALA A 67 6.91 0.93 -8.13
C ALA A 67 7.36 1.80 -9.30
N GLN A 68 8.68 2.00 -9.49
CA GLN A 68 9.22 2.83 -10.57
C GLN A 68 8.84 2.29 -11.96
N ALA A 69 8.90 0.98 -12.17
CA ALA A 69 8.50 0.37 -13.43
C ALA A 69 7.03 0.65 -13.77
N ILE A 70 6.13 0.50 -12.78
CA ILE A 70 4.69 0.79 -12.92
C ILE A 70 4.45 2.27 -13.22
N ILE A 71 5.08 3.17 -12.45
CA ILE A 71 4.91 4.63 -12.62
C ILE A 71 5.42 5.08 -14.00
N ASN A 72 6.59 4.61 -14.43
CA ASN A 72 7.18 4.96 -15.72
C ASN A 72 6.35 4.43 -16.88
N ALA A 73 5.82 3.20 -16.77
CA ALA A 73 4.95 2.59 -17.77
C ALA A 73 3.53 3.18 -17.77
N ARG A 74 3.18 4.01 -16.78
CA ARG A 74 1.81 4.50 -16.55
C ARG A 74 0.81 3.34 -16.50
N ASP A 75 1.21 2.22 -15.91
CA ASP A 75 0.43 0.98 -15.89
C ASP A 75 -0.58 0.99 -14.73
N VAL A 76 -1.82 1.39 -15.04
CA VAL A 76 -2.91 1.45 -14.07
C VAL A 76 -3.24 0.07 -13.49
N LYS A 77 -3.15 -1.00 -14.30
CA LYS A 77 -3.43 -2.37 -13.85
C LYS A 77 -2.32 -2.87 -12.92
N GLY A 78 -1.07 -2.58 -13.27
CA GLY A 78 0.10 -2.85 -12.43
C GLY A 78 0.00 -2.13 -11.08
N LEU A 79 -0.42 -0.85 -11.08
CA LEU A 79 -0.65 -0.09 -9.86
C LEU A 79 -1.74 -0.72 -8.99
N ALA A 80 -2.91 -1.02 -9.58
CA ALA A 80 -4.02 -1.67 -8.86
C ALA A 80 -3.60 -3.00 -8.23
N THR A 81 -2.83 -3.80 -8.96
CA THR A 81 -2.31 -5.10 -8.48
C THR A 81 -1.38 -4.90 -7.27
N LEU A 82 -0.41 -3.99 -7.39
CA LEU A 82 0.53 -3.69 -6.31
C LEU A 82 -0.17 -3.18 -5.05
N VAL A 83 -1.17 -2.29 -5.21
CA VAL A 83 -1.97 -1.79 -4.08
C VAL A 83 -2.77 -2.92 -3.43
N GLY A 84 -3.36 -3.83 -4.22
CA GLY A 84 -4.04 -5.03 -3.72
C GLY A 84 -3.12 -5.95 -2.91
N GLU A 85 -1.88 -6.16 -3.36
CA GLU A 85 -0.88 -6.95 -2.64
C GLU A 85 -0.48 -6.30 -1.30
N LEU A 86 -0.30 -4.96 -1.29
CA LEU A 86 0.00 -4.20 -0.08
C LEU A 86 -1.14 -4.28 0.95
N LEU A 87 -2.39 -4.21 0.49
CA LEU A 87 -3.59 -4.41 1.32
C LEU A 87 -3.68 -5.83 1.88
N ALA A 88 -3.29 -6.84 1.11
CA ALA A 88 -3.27 -8.23 1.54
C ALA A 88 -2.12 -8.54 2.54
N GLY A 89 -1.27 -7.57 2.88
CA GLY A 89 -0.11 -7.76 3.75
C GLY A 89 1.10 -8.39 3.05
N GLY A 90 1.14 -8.37 1.71
CA GLY A 90 2.11 -9.05 0.85
C GLY A 90 3.47 -8.37 0.69
N GLY A 91 3.87 -7.48 1.60
CA GLY A 91 5.17 -6.79 1.55
C GLY A 91 6.40 -7.65 1.91
N LYS A 92 6.21 -8.92 2.28
CA LYS A 92 7.31 -9.86 2.51
C LYS A 92 7.12 -11.08 1.64
N THR A 93 7.88 -11.15 0.54
CA THR A 93 8.42 -12.42 0.08
C THR A 93 9.13 -13.05 1.28
N ARG A 94 8.43 -13.89 2.06
CA ARG A 94 9.13 -14.88 2.88
C ARG A 94 9.80 -15.80 1.86
N PRO A 95 11.14 -15.99 1.90
CA PRO A 95 11.67 -17.20 1.31
C PRO A 95 10.97 -18.35 2.02
N ARG A 96 10.28 -19.19 1.27
CA ARG A 96 9.90 -20.53 1.74
C ARG A 96 11.23 -21.24 1.93
N GLY A 97 11.74 -21.18 3.16
CA GLY A 97 12.84 -22.02 3.58
C GLY A 97 12.33 -23.45 3.63
N GLU A 98 12.88 -24.28 2.76
CA GLU A 98 13.20 -25.67 3.06
C GLU A 98 14.72 -25.82 2.93
#